data_AF-A0A328BR29-F1
#
_entry.id   AF-A0A328BR29-F1
#
_cell.length_a   1.000
_cell.length_b   1.000
_cell.length_c   1.000
_cell.angle_alpha   90.00
_cell.angle_beta   90.00
_cell.angle_gamma   90.00
#
_symmetry.space_group_name_H-M   'P 1'
#
loop_
_entity.id
_entity.type
_entity.pdbx_description
1 polymer ?
#
loop_
_entity_poly.entity_id
_entity_poly.type
_entity_poly.pdbx_seq_one_letter_code
_entity_poly.pdbx_strand_id
1 'polypeptide(L)'
;MAPSFSLFLRGLLLLCCLGLLRPARATHIVGGEMELTHQSGSTYTLTLNLYFDAVNGNAAALDNALLAGIFDKATNQRMQQLTLPLVSNTFVSYTNPACTTGSLSTRKLVYSRAVTLDAATYTGAAGYYAAVERCCRNLAIGNIVGPGAAAQTFYLEFPAVVRGGQPFVDSTPRIFPPLGDYACVGELFYYDFGGQDADGDSLVYDMVTPLNGHTSASAPTLTSSQAAPFSPITWSSGLSAQNQIPGTPTLGIDARTGRLTVRPTRLGLFVFGVRCAEYRRGVKIGETRRDFQLYVLACPLNAAPSVAVQLPGRPRAYQPTRDTLRLLPGADHCVQLVFTDPNPSSQLTLTTRPVNFTASAANSPTFTAGTTSGTVRTAGAPDTLRATLCFPDCMDSQGKVFLLDLIVADNGCALPKRDTVRLAFTARPAVNRAPLLTSTFPPAPLDAADPPVLVPVRLGETYSATLLGTDADQNALTLTATGQGFDLAAAGMQFSAQGGTGRADGTFQWRADCAAPTRQEMTVVFQLTETATCTPLPQQRTVRFQLLPSADTVAFLPPNVITPNGDGLNDAFTLPSLPPDFCEQRFAGVRIFTRWGNEVYHSPERTFRWPGAGTAGTYYYLVTYTNGRKYKGWLEVLK
;
A
#
# COMPACT_ATOMS: atom_id res chain seq x y z
N MET A 1 41.07 85.79 27.30
CA MET A 1 39.83 85.12 27.78
C MET A 1 38.81 85.29 26.66
N ALA A 2 38.31 84.31 25.92
CA ALA A 2 38.12 82.89 26.18
C ALA A 2 38.10 82.10 24.84
N PRO A 3 38.87 81.01 24.71
CA PRO A 3 38.63 80.00 23.69
C PRO A 3 38.53 78.61 24.35
N SER A 4 37.58 78.43 25.28
CA SER A 4 37.49 77.16 26.04
C SER A 4 36.12 76.48 25.94
N PHE A 5 35.09 77.17 25.43
CA PHE A 5 33.72 76.66 25.44
C PHE A 5 33.36 75.81 24.21
N SER A 6 33.98 76.07 23.04
CA SER A 6 33.67 75.34 21.80
C SER A 6 34.24 73.92 21.75
N LEU A 7 35.43 73.70 22.34
CA LEU A 7 36.03 72.36 22.43
C LEU A 7 35.29 71.46 23.44
N PHE A 8 34.78 72.03 24.53
CA PHE A 8 34.04 71.27 25.55
C PHE A 8 32.68 70.78 25.00
N LEU A 9 31.98 71.61 24.21
CA LEU A 9 30.70 71.26 23.61
C LEU A 9 30.85 70.21 22.48
N ARG A 10 31.93 70.29 21.68
CA ARG A 10 32.25 69.27 20.67
C ARG A 10 32.67 67.93 21.29
N GLY A 11 33.40 67.95 22.41
CA GLY A 11 33.74 66.75 23.19
C GLY A 11 32.51 66.08 23.81
N LEU A 12 31.56 66.88 24.34
CA LEU A 12 30.33 66.37 24.93
C LEU A 12 29.36 65.79 23.87
N LEU A 13 29.28 66.39 22.69
CA LEU A 13 28.52 65.84 21.56
C LEU A 13 29.14 64.55 21.02
N LEU A 14 30.48 64.43 20.97
CA LEU A 14 31.14 63.19 20.59
C LEU A 14 30.91 62.07 21.62
N LEU A 15 30.96 62.39 22.93
CA LEU A 15 30.65 61.43 24.00
C LEU A 15 29.16 61.02 24.01
N CYS A 16 28.23 61.94 23.72
CA CYS A 16 26.81 61.61 23.58
C CYS A 16 26.52 60.78 22.32
N CYS A 17 27.24 60.99 21.21
CA CYS A 17 27.13 60.18 20.00
C CYS A 17 27.79 58.79 20.15
N LEU A 18 28.87 58.67 20.93
CA LEU A 18 29.48 57.38 21.31
C LEU A 18 28.59 56.58 22.27
N GLY A 19 27.78 57.25 23.10
CA GLY A 19 26.77 56.62 23.97
C GLY A 19 25.51 56.11 23.24
N LEU A 20 25.33 56.45 21.96
CA LEU A 20 24.19 56.04 21.12
C LEU A 20 24.47 54.83 20.21
N LEU A 21 25.70 54.29 20.24
CA LEU A 21 26.02 53.02 19.58
C LEU A 21 25.43 51.87 20.40
N ARG A 22 24.16 51.55 20.15
CA ARG A 22 23.57 50.30 20.63
C ARG A 22 24.34 49.14 19.98
N PRO A 23 24.93 48.20 20.75
CA PRO A 23 25.43 46.97 20.14
C PRO A 23 24.26 46.26 19.48
N ALA A 24 24.40 45.91 18.20
CA ALA A 24 23.44 45.06 17.50
C ALA A 24 23.30 43.75 18.29
N ARG A 25 22.12 43.53 18.87
CA ARG A 25 21.88 42.45 19.83
C ARG A 25 21.59 41.14 19.11
N ALA A 26 22.13 40.07 19.70
CA ALA A 26 22.09 38.64 19.38
C ALA A 26 21.02 38.14 18.37
N THR A 27 21.46 37.22 17.52
CA THR A 27 20.64 36.42 16.60
C THR A 27 19.93 35.28 17.36
N HIS A 28 18.80 34.77 16.84
CA HIS A 28 17.94 33.84 17.59
C HIS A 28 17.84 32.47 16.91
N ILE A 29 18.97 31.79 16.77
CA ILE A 29 19.00 30.44 16.21
C ILE A 29 18.52 29.47 17.28
N VAL A 30 17.53 28.65 16.92
CA VAL A 30 16.89 27.62 17.76
C VAL A 30 17.73 26.35 17.80
N GLY A 31 18.33 25.99 16.66
CA GLY A 31 19.09 24.75 16.51
C GLY A 31 19.34 24.39 15.06
N GLY A 32 19.79 23.17 14.81
CA GLY A 32 19.99 22.64 13.46
C GLY A 32 20.82 21.37 13.41
N GLU A 33 20.89 20.82 12.20
CA GLU A 33 21.61 19.59 11.86
C GLU A 33 22.10 19.63 10.42
N MET A 34 23.16 18.86 10.14
CA MET A 34 23.68 18.66 8.78
C MET A 34 23.36 17.26 8.27
N GLU A 35 23.14 17.17 6.96
CA GLU A 35 22.87 15.95 6.21
C GLU A 35 23.74 15.91 4.95
N LEU A 36 24.21 14.72 4.57
CA LEU A 36 24.85 14.44 3.30
C LEU A 36 24.09 13.28 2.63
N THR A 37 23.49 13.52 1.47
CA THR A 37 22.72 12.51 0.74
C THR A 37 23.39 12.17 -0.58
N HIS A 38 23.65 10.88 -0.83
CA HIS A 38 24.12 10.41 -2.13
C HIS A 38 23.08 10.65 -3.23
N GLN A 39 23.54 11.03 -4.42
CA GLN A 39 22.69 11.22 -5.59
C GLN A 39 23.02 10.18 -6.67
N SER A 40 24.24 10.25 -7.20
CA SER A 40 24.75 9.32 -8.21
C SER A 40 26.26 9.48 -8.36
N GLY A 41 26.97 8.40 -8.65
CA GLY A 41 28.43 8.41 -8.78
C GLY A 41 29.10 9.02 -7.54
N SER A 42 29.95 10.02 -7.74
CA SER A 42 30.62 10.78 -6.68
C SER A 42 29.87 12.05 -6.27
N THR A 43 28.62 12.22 -6.71
CA THR A 43 27.81 13.42 -6.43
C THR A 43 26.90 13.20 -5.23
N TYR A 44 26.97 14.15 -4.30
CA TYR A 44 26.18 14.20 -3.08
C TYR A 44 25.52 15.57 -2.94
N THR A 45 24.52 15.66 -2.08
CA THR A 45 23.91 16.92 -1.66
C THR A 45 24.24 17.16 -0.20
N LEU A 46 25.01 18.22 0.08
CA LEU A 46 25.30 18.68 1.44
C LEU A 46 24.23 19.68 1.85
N THR A 47 23.56 19.40 2.97
CA THR A 47 22.44 20.20 3.48
C THR A 47 22.67 20.59 4.93
N LEU A 48 22.35 21.83 5.27
CA LEU A 48 22.16 22.31 6.64
C LEU A 48 20.69 22.68 6.82
N ASN A 49 20.03 21.99 7.75
CA ASN A 49 18.73 22.39 8.27
C ASN A 49 18.98 23.27 9.51
N LEU A 50 18.61 24.54 9.44
CA LEU A 50 18.75 25.50 10.54
C LEU A 50 17.38 25.98 10.99
N TYR A 51 17.16 26.02 12.30
CA TYR A 51 15.91 26.46 12.91
C TYR A 51 16.10 27.84 13.53
N PHE A 52 15.18 28.75 13.23
CA PHE A 52 15.28 30.16 13.59
C PHE A 52 14.00 30.64 14.29
N ASP A 53 14.14 31.37 15.40
CA ASP A 53 13.02 31.96 16.14
C ASP A 53 12.42 33.11 15.32
N ALA A 54 11.20 32.94 14.84
CA ALA A 54 10.50 33.91 14.01
C ALA A 54 9.90 35.07 14.82
N VAL A 55 9.78 34.93 16.14
CA VAL A 55 9.17 35.93 17.03
C VAL A 55 10.22 36.89 17.55
N ASN A 56 11.28 36.35 18.15
CA ASN A 56 12.31 37.14 18.82
C ASN A 56 13.53 37.38 17.91
N GLY A 57 13.65 36.61 16.83
CA GLY A 57 14.79 36.68 15.94
C GLY A 57 14.99 37.99 15.21
N ASN A 58 16.25 38.43 15.20
CA ASN A 58 16.68 39.54 14.37
C ASN A 58 16.62 39.13 12.89
N ALA A 59 15.71 39.72 12.12
CA ALA A 59 15.55 39.43 10.70
C ALA A 59 16.84 39.62 9.88
N ALA A 60 17.76 40.50 10.30
CA ALA A 60 19.06 40.69 9.66
C ALA A 60 20.02 39.49 9.83
N ALA A 61 19.67 38.54 10.70
CA ALA A 61 20.41 37.28 10.90
C ALA A 61 19.91 36.15 9.99
N LEU A 62 18.97 36.42 9.09
CA LEU A 62 18.56 35.48 8.04
C LEU A 62 19.55 35.55 6.89
N ASP A 63 20.63 34.76 6.98
CA ASP A 63 21.65 34.72 5.95
C ASP A 63 21.10 34.09 4.66
N ASN A 64 21.41 34.68 3.51
CA ASN A 64 21.06 34.09 2.20
C ASN A 64 22.00 32.94 1.82
N ALA A 65 23.14 32.81 2.51
CA ALA A 65 24.06 31.70 2.36
C ALA A 65 24.96 31.53 3.59
N LEU A 66 25.45 30.32 3.83
CA LEU A 66 26.38 29.99 4.92
C LEU A 66 27.63 29.30 4.39
N LEU A 67 28.75 29.43 5.11
CA LEU A 67 30.02 28.83 4.74
C LEU A 67 30.19 27.45 5.39
N ALA A 68 30.36 26.42 4.57
CA ALA A 68 30.71 25.07 4.98
C ALA A 68 32.17 24.76 4.66
N GLY A 69 32.85 24.03 5.54
CA GLY A 69 34.14 23.40 5.26
C GLY A 69 34.01 21.88 5.28
N ILE A 70 34.70 21.19 4.37
CA ILE A 70 34.90 19.74 4.40
C ILE A 70 36.37 19.49 4.69
N PHE A 71 36.66 18.59 5.64
CA PHE A 71 37.99 18.34 6.16
C PHE A 71 38.26 16.85 6.27
N ASP A 72 39.51 16.45 6.04
CA ASP A 72 40.01 15.12 6.34
C ASP A 72 40.01 14.90 7.86
N LYS A 73 39.41 13.80 8.31
CA LYS A 73 39.18 13.55 9.74
C LYS A 73 40.45 13.19 10.51
N ALA A 74 41.46 12.61 9.86
CA ALA A 74 42.70 12.22 10.53
C ALA A 74 43.65 13.41 10.70
N THR A 75 43.69 14.31 9.71
CA THR A 75 44.69 15.38 9.63
C THR A 75 44.14 16.77 9.88
N ASN A 76 42.81 16.93 9.91
CA ASN A 76 42.12 18.23 9.91
C ASN A 76 42.45 19.10 8.68
N GLN A 77 43.01 18.52 7.63
CA GLN A 77 43.28 19.22 6.38
C GLN A 77 41.96 19.61 5.72
N ARG A 78 41.81 20.89 5.36
CA ARG A 78 40.65 21.36 4.61
C ARG A 78 40.69 20.84 3.17
N MET A 79 39.75 19.97 2.83
CA MET A 79 39.56 19.42 1.49
C MET A 79 38.84 20.43 0.60
N GLN A 80 37.81 21.08 1.14
CA GLN A 80 36.97 22.00 0.39
C GLN A 80 36.36 23.07 1.28
N GLN A 81 36.10 24.24 0.69
CA GLN A 81 35.28 25.30 1.27
C GLN A 81 34.14 25.62 0.30
N LEU A 82 32.92 25.68 0.82
CA LEU A 82 31.68 25.73 0.05
C LEU A 82 30.76 26.80 0.61
N THR A 83 30.16 27.60 -0.25
CA THR A 83 29.01 28.43 0.11
C THR A 83 27.74 27.62 -0.12
N LEU A 84 26.93 27.43 0.93
CA LEU A 84 25.62 26.80 0.90
C LEU A 84 24.54 27.89 0.76
N PRO A 85 23.89 28.05 -0.40
CA PRO A 85 22.80 29.01 -0.57
C PRO A 85 21.54 28.55 0.19
N LEU A 86 20.74 29.51 0.66
CA LEU A 86 19.40 29.27 1.19
C LEU A 86 18.48 28.84 0.04
N VAL A 87 17.93 27.63 0.12
CA VAL A 87 17.04 27.07 -0.92
C VAL A 87 15.59 26.94 -0.46
N SER A 88 15.34 26.92 0.85
CA SER A 88 13.98 26.88 1.40
C SER A 88 13.89 27.60 2.73
N ASN A 89 12.75 28.23 2.98
CA ASN A 89 12.46 28.98 4.19
C ASN A 89 10.97 28.86 4.54
N THR A 90 10.62 27.91 5.40
CA THR A 90 9.24 27.57 5.74
C THR A 90 9.00 27.67 7.25
N PHE A 91 7.74 27.80 7.67
CA PHE A 91 7.39 27.69 9.08
C PHE A 91 7.31 26.23 9.52
N VAL A 92 7.76 25.95 10.74
CA VAL A 92 7.56 24.68 11.41
C VAL A 92 6.13 24.60 11.94
N SER A 93 5.39 23.55 11.58
CA SER A 93 4.06 23.27 12.15
C SER A 93 4.21 22.74 13.58
N TYR A 94 3.45 23.31 14.51
CA TYR A 94 3.39 22.84 15.91
C TYR A 94 2.27 21.81 16.09
N THR A 95 2.47 20.81 16.96
CA THR A 95 1.53 19.69 17.18
C THR A 95 0.16 20.14 17.70
N ASN A 96 0.13 21.20 18.52
CA ASN A 96 -1.11 21.85 18.94
C ASN A 96 -0.91 23.38 19.10
N PRO A 97 -1.16 24.18 18.04
CA PRO A 97 -1.00 25.64 18.09
C PRO A 97 -1.93 26.32 19.11
N ALA A 98 -3.06 25.70 19.47
CA ALA A 98 -4.00 26.26 20.45
C ALA A 98 -3.43 26.30 21.86
N CYS A 99 -2.43 25.46 22.15
CA CYS A 99 -1.73 25.44 23.43
C CYS A 99 -0.52 26.38 23.47
N THR A 100 0.01 26.78 22.32
CA THR A 100 1.08 27.77 22.24
C THR A 100 0.44 29.14 22.16
N THR A 101 0.46 29.92 23.24
CA THR A 101 -0.08 31.29 23.30
C THR A 101 0.75 32.25 22.43
N GLY A 102 0.70 32.12 21.09
CA GLY A 102 1.33 33.03 20.12
C GLY A 102 2.82 33.33 20.29
N SER A 103 3.50 32.63 21.20
CA SER A 103 4.81 33.00 21.76
C SER A 103 5.95 32.16 21.19
N LEU A 104 5.63 31.11 20.42
CA LEU A 104 6.58 30.25 19.75
C LEU A 104 6.26 30.21 18.26
N SER A 105 7.21 30.63 17.43
CA SER A 105 7.16 30.46 15.98
C SER A 105 8.57 30.21 15.49
N THR A 106 8.76 29.09 14.77
CA THR A 106 10.09 28.66 14.32
C THR A 106 10.06 28.52 12.81
N ARG A 107 11.10 29.03 12.14
CA ARG A 107 11.33 28.83 10.70
C ARG A 107 12.34 27.71 10.51
N LYS A 108 12.09 26.83 9.55
CA LYS A 108 13.08 25.89 9.00
C LYS A 108 13.73 26.55 7.78
N LEU A 109 15.01 26.85 7.90
CA LEU A 109 15.87 27.34 6.83
C LEU A 109 16.68 26.16 6.30
N VAL A 110 16.61 25.90 4.99
CA VAL A 110 17.37 24.83 4.35
C VAL A 110 18.43 25.46 3.47
N TYR A 111 19.69 25.23 3.81
CA TYR A 111 20.85 25.62 3.00
C TYR A 111 21.39 24.36 2.34
N SER A 112 21.54 24.37 1.02
CA SER A 112 21.90 23.13 0.32
C SER A 112 22.72 23.38 -0.94
N ARG A 113 23.66 22.47 -1.23
CA ARG A 113 24.49 22.50 -2.43
C ARG A 113 24.94 21.10 -2.83
N ALA A 114 24.98 20.84 -4.13
CA ALA A 114 25.62 19.65 -4.67
C ALA A 114 27.16 19.72 -4.50
N VAL A 115 27.75 18.62 -4.05
CA VAL A 115 29.19 18.45 -3.85
C VAL A 115 29.67 17.19 -4.57
N THR A 116 30.89 17.24 -5.09
CA THR A 116 31.53 16.09 -5.73
C THR A 116 32.66 15.61 -4.84
N LEU A 117 32.52 14.38 -4.33
CA LEU A 117 33.49 13.73 -3.46
C LEU A 117 34.32 12.74 -4.28
N ASP A 118 35.19 13.26 -5.13
CA ASP A 118 35.99 12.46 -6.06
C ASP A 118 37.04 11.59 -5.34
N ALA A 119 37.13 10.32 -5.75
CA ALA A 119 38.01 9.31 -5.15
C ALA A 119 39.51 9.64 -5.24
N ALA A 120 39.95 10.40 -6.25
CA ALA A 120 41.35 10.79 -6.38
C ALA A 120 41.73 11.93 -5.42
N THR A 121 40.74 12.72 -5.00
CA THR A 121 40.94 13.83 -4.04
C THR A 121 40.66 13.38 -2.60
N TYR A 122 39.61 12.60 -2.40
CA TYR A 122 39.13 12.14 -1.10
C TYR A 122 39.68 10.74 -0.77
N THR A 123 40.99 10.65 -0.50
CA THR A 123 41.74 9.39 -0.27
C THR A 123 41.90 8.98 1.21
N GLY A 124 41.39 9.76 2.15
CA GLY A 124 41.53 9.61 3.60
C GLY A 124 40.74 8.43 4.14
N ALA A 125 41.43 7.39 4.61
CA ALA A 125 40.81 6.16 5.12
C ALA A 125 39.97 6.34 6.39
N ALA A 126 40.26 7.39 7.18
CA ALA A 126 39.50 7.73 8.38
C ALA A 126 38.13 8.39 8.08
N GLY A 127 37.88 8.76 6.82
CA GLY A 127 36.73 9.55 6.42
C GLY A 127 36.92 11.04 6.65
N TYR A 128 35.80 11.75 6.68
CA TYR A 128 35.75 13.19 6.58
C TYR A 128 34.73 13.76 7.56
N TYR A 129 34.81 15.06 7.78
CA TYR A 129 33.73 15.80 8.42
C TYR A 129 33.44 17.10 7.69
N ALA A 130 32.18 17.52 7.78
CA ALA A 130 31.72 18.82 7.36
C ALA A 130 31.32 19.66 8.58
N ALA A 131 31.63 20.96 8.53
CA ALA A 131 31.25 21.89 9.59
C ALA A 131 30.74 23.22 9.02
N VAL A 132 29.68 23.74 9.62
CA VAL A 132 29.18 25.11 9.44
C VAL A 132 29.12 25.78 10.79
N GLU A 133 29.60 27.02 10.86
CA GLU A 133 29.56 27.80 12.10
C GLU A 133 28.72 29.07 11.95
N ARG A 134 27.89 29.34 12.95
CA ARG A 134 27.09 30.55 13.00
C ARG A 134 26.80 30.97 14.43
N CYS A 135 27.13 32.22 14.77
CA CYS A 135 26.66 32.82 16.00
C CYS A 135 25.27 33.42 15.78
N CYS A 136 24.32 33.28 16.69
CA CYS A 136 24.33 32.97 18.11
C CYS A 136 22.99 32.33 18.50
N ARG A 137 22.96 31.70 19.68
CA ARG A 137 21.75 31.13 20.27
C ARG A 137 20.85 32.20 20.93
N ASN A 138 19.64 31.78 21.27
CA ASN A 138 18.65 32.58 21.99
C ASN A 138 19.14 33.06 23.36
N LEU A 139 19.02 34.36 23.64
CA LEU A 139 19.39 34.97 24.92
C LEU A 139 18.63 34.38 26.13
N ALA A 140 17.42 33.86 25.90
CA ALA A 140 16.55 33.34 26.96
C ALA A 140 16.93 31.92 27.45
N ILE A 141 17.94 31.28 26.83
CA ILE A 141 18.39 29.93 27.24
C ILE A 141 18.94 29.98 28.67
N GLY A 142 18.38 29.16 29.56
CA GLY A 142 18.68 29.18 30.99
C GLY A 142 19.74 28.16 31.45
N ASN A 143 20.19 27.24 30.59
CA ASN A 143 21.06 26.13 30.99
C ASN A 143 22.53 26.25 30.57
N ILE A 144 22.93 27.34 29.92
CA ILE A 144 24.32 27.58 29.53
C ILE A 144 24.79 28.98 29.95
N VAL A 145 26.10 29.16 30.08
CA VAL A 145 26.72 30.45 30.37
C VAL A 145 26.77 31.32 29.12
N GLY A 146 26.29 32.56 29.21
CA GLY A 146 26.40 33.56 28.14
C GLY A 146 25.71 33.17 26.83
N PRO A 147 24.43 32.76 26.82
CA PRO A 147 23.78 32.14 25.66
C PRO A 147 23.77 33.01 24.38
N GLY A 148 23.58 34.33 24.51
CA GLY A 148 23.60 35.23 23.35
C GLY A 148 25.00 35.52 22.77
N ALA A 149 26.05 35.06 23.45
CA ALA A 149 27.42 35.05 22.92
C ALA A 149 27.87 33.63 22.51
N ALA A 150 27.07 32.60 22.81
CA ALA A 150 27.34 31.23 22.42
C ALA A 150 26.90 30.99 20.96
N ALA A 151 27.87 30.67 20.11
CA ALA A 151 27.72 30.29 18.72
C ALA A 151 27.36 28.81 18.52
N GLN A 152 26.99 28.43 17.31
CA GLN A 152 26.70 27.04 16.96
C GLN A 152 27.69 26.53 15.93
N THR A 153 28.19 25.31 16.15
CA THR A 153 28.83 24.51 15.11
C THR A 153 27.91 23.35 14.75
N PHE A 154 27.42 23.35 13.52
CA PHE A 154 26.74 22.21 12.93
C PHE A 154 27.80 21.28 12.35
N TYR A 155 27.74 20.01 12.72
CA TYR A 155 28.84 19.05 12.51
C TYR A 155 28.30 17.72 12.02
N LEU A 156 28.96 17.16 11.00
CA LEU A 156 28.65 15.87 10.40
C LEU A 156 29.94 15.13 10.05
N GLU A 157 30.08 13.88 10.46
CA GLU A 157 31.09 12.93 9.98
C GLU A 157 30.49 12.01 8.93
N PHE A 158 31.26 11.71 7.89
CA PHE A 158 30.92 10.71 6.88
C PHE A 158 32.16 9.87 6.54
N PRO A 159 31.99 8.62 6.07
CA PRO A 159 33.08 7.67 5.90
C PRO A 159 34.01 8.06 4.73
N ALA A 160 35.10 7.30 4.59
CA ALA A 160 35.93 7.35 3.38
C ALA A 160 35.06 7.03 2.16
N VAL A 161 35.25 7.75 1.04
CA VAL A 161 34.46 7.54 -0.19
C VAL A 161 34.97 6.37 -1.03
N VAL A 162 36.13 5.82 -0.68
CA VAL A 162 36.70 4.58 -1.23
C VAL A 162 37.18 3.70 -0.09
N ARG A 163 36.86 2.41 -0.14
CA ARG A 163 37.35 1.40 0.81
C ARG A 163 37.73 0.13 0.05
N GLY A 164 38.97 -0.33 0.20
CA GLY A 164 39.47 -1.52 -0.51
C GLY A 164 39.50 -1.35 -2.03
N GLY A 165 39.74 -0.13 -2.53
CA GLY A 165 39.75 0.18 -3.96
C GLY A 165 38.37 0.26 -4.61
N GLN A 166 37.29 0.12 -3.85
CA GLN A 166 35.92 0.22 -4.32
C GLN A 166 35.20 1.45 -3.74
N PRO A 167 34.25 2.06 -4.46
CA PRO A 167 33.41 3.13 -3.93
C PRO A 167 32.72 2.68 -2.64
N PHE A 168 32.81 3.52 -1.61
CA PHE A 168 32.12 3.33 -0.35
C PHE A 168 31.08 4.45 -0.22
N VAL A 169 29.86 4.13 -0.67
CA VAL A 169 28.74 5.07 -0.76
C VAL A 169 27.97 5.08 0.54
N ASP A 170 27.52 6.26 0.95
CA ASP A 170 26.86 6.48 2.22
C ASP A 170 25.98 7.74 2.20
N SER A 171 24.73 7.62 2.65
CA SER A 171 23.84 8.74 2.90
C SER A 171 23.56 8.82 4.39
N THR A 172 23.98 9.92 4.99
CA THR A 172 23.85 10.10 6.44
C THR A 172 22.39 10.06 6.86
N PRO A 173 22.08 9.64 8.10
CA PRO A 173 20.72 9.50 8.56
C PRO A 173 19.93 10.80 8.49
N ARG A 174 18.71 10.74 7.96
CA ARG A 174 17.77 11.87 7.99
C ARG A 174 17.08 11.92 9.33
N ILE A 175 17.38 12.94 10.13
CA ILE A 175 16.70 13.14 11.42
C ILE A 175 15.36 13.85 11.16
N PHE A 176 14.29 13.20 11.63
CA PHE A 176 12.87 13.51 11.44
C PHE A 176 12.42 14.90 11.97
N PRO A 177 11.14 15.34 11.74
CA PRO A 177 10.79 16.75 11.64
C PRO A 177 11.20 17.59 12.86
N PRO A 178 11.38 18.90 12.67
CA PRO A 178 11.60 19.83 13.77
C PRO A 178 10.68 19.56 14.95
N LEU A 179 11.27 19.61 16.15
CA LEU A 179 10.53 19.80 17.40
C LEU A 179 9.78 21.13 17.31
N GLY A 180 8.56 21.08 16.78
CA GLY A 180 7.56 22.13 16.91
C GLY A 180 6.77 21.93 18.20
N ASP A 181 7.44 21.68 19.32
CA ASP A 181 6.78 21.39 20.58
C ASP A 181 7.51 21.99 21.78
N TYR A 182 6.77 22.14 22.87
CA TYR A 182 7.21 22.59 24.18
C TYR A 182 6.94 21.46 25.17
N ALA A 183 7.54 21.52 26.36
CA ALA A 183 7.22 20.60 27.45
C ALA A 183 6.50 21.34 28.59
N CYS A 184 5.68 20.61 29.32
CA CYS A 184 5.00 21.12 30.50
C CYS A 184 5.79 20.75 31.75
N VAL A 185 6.04 21.70 32.64
CA VAL A 185 6.69 21.41 33.93
C VAL A 185 5.87 20.37 34.71
N GLY A 186 6.54 19.36 35.26
CA GLY A 186 5.92 18.27 36.04
C GLY A 186 5.30 17.13 35.20
N GLU A 187 5.08 17.32 33.91
CA GLU A 187 4.49 16.31 33.04
C GLU A 187 5.57 15.57 32.25
N LEU A 188 5.32 14.28 31.96
CA LEU A 188 6.25 13.49 31.14
C LEU A 188 6.12 13.92 29.68
N PHE A 189 7.21 14.42 29.12
CA PHE A 189 7.36 14.72 27.70
C PHE A 189 8.23 13.64 27.04
N TYR A 190 7.81 13.20 25.86
CA TYR A 190 8.59 12.35 24.99
C TYR A 190 8.39 12.76 23.53
N TYR A 191 9.41 12.56 22.71
CA TYR A 191 9.37 12.88 21.29
C TYR A 191 10.20 11.87 20.51
N ASP A 192 9.75 11.54 19.30
CA ASP A 192 10.52 10.67 18.42
C ASP A 192 11.60 11.48 17.71
N PHE A 193 12.84 11.27 18.13
CA PHE A 193 14.03 11.89 17.57
C PHE A 193 14.86 10.90 16.74
N GLY A 194 14.29 9.72 16.46
CA GLY A 194 14.91 8.72 15.60
C GLY A 194 15.15 9.26 14.19
N GLY A 195 16.29 8.91 13.60
CA GLY A 195 16.59 9.13 12.20
C GLY A 195 16.15 7.95 11.32
N GLN A 196 16.03 8.21 10.02
CA GLN A 196 15.91 7.19 9.00
C GLN A 196 17.22 7.03 8.25
N ASP A 197 17.59 5.78 8.01
CA ASP A 197 18.77 5.42 7.24
C ASP A 197 18.36 4.87 5.88
N ALA A 198 18.93 5.40 4.80
CA ALA A 198 18.60 4.99 3.44
C ALA A 198 19.38 3.75 2.98
N ASP A 199 20.52 3.48 3.61
CA ASP A 199 21.48 2.46 3.19
C ASP A 199 21.41 1.18 4.06
N GLY A 200 20.52 1.17 5.05
CA GLY A 200 20.23 0.03 5.92
C GLY A 200 21.16 -0.07 7.12
N ASP A 201 21.81 1.03 7.49
CA ASP A 201 22.70 1.10 8.64
C ASP A 201 21.95 1.22 9.96
N SER A 202 22.63 0.80 11.03
CA SER A 202 22.10 0.87 12.39
C SER A 202 22.46 2.20 13.04
N LEU A 203 21.48 2.82 13.69
CA LEU A 203 21.62 4.13 14.31
C LEU A 203 21.68 4.01 15.83
N VAL A 204 22.61 4.74 16.44
CA VAL A 204 22.81 4.78 17.89
C VAL A 204 22.81 6.22 18.38
N TYR A 205 22.07 6.48 19.46
CA TYR A 205 21.85 7.83 19.97
C TYR A 205 22.48 8.04 21.35
N ASP A 206 23.04 9.22 21.58
CA ASP A 206 23.50 9.66 22.89
C ASP A 206 23.36 11.18 23.11
N MET A 207 23.30 11.57 24.38
CA MET A 207 23.24 12.97 24.79
C MET A 207 24.66 13.57 24.79
N VAL A 208 24.87 14.63 24.01
CA VAL A 208 26.18 15.29 23.87
C VAL A 208 26.10 16.78 24.21
N THR A 209 27.23 17.39 24.59
CA THR A 209 27.28 18.84 24.78
C THR A 209 27.29 19.54 23.42
N PRO A 210 26.40 20.52 23.18
CA PRO A 210 26.42 21.33 21.96
C PRO A 210 27.76 22.01 21.69
N LEU A 211 28.10 22.20 20.42
CA LEU A 211 29.35 22.82 20.00
C LEU A 211 29.19 24.32 19.81
N ASN A 212 30.20 25.08 20.25
CA ASN A 212 30.26 26.54 20.15
C ASN A 212 31.02 26.95 18.87
N GLY A 213 32.24 26.43 18.71
CA GLY A 213 33.13 26.75 17.60
C GLY A 213 33.97 28.01 17.85
N HIS A 214 34.25 28.72 16.76
CA HIS A 214 35.12 29.89 16.61
C HIS A 214 34.36 31.19 16.34
N THR A 215 33.10 31.13 15.88
CA THR A 215 32.27 32.34 15.72
C THR A 215 31.82 32.93 17.07
N SER A 216 31.49 34.23 17.08
CA SER A 216 31.09 34.96 18.29
C SER A 216 30.12 36.09 17.96
N ALA A 217 29.58 36.77 18.98
CA ALA A 217 28.65 37.88 18.75
C ALA A 217 29.27 39.05 17.96
N SER A 218 30.59 39.26 18.02
CA SER A 218 31.31 40.29 17.26
C SER A 218 31.74 39.82 15.87
N ALA A 219 31.94 38.51 15.68
CA ALA A 219 32.29 37.89 14.41
C ALA A 219 31.35 36.69 14.16
N PRO A 220 30.10 36.96 13.72
CA PRO A 220 29.03 35.99 13.83
C PRO A 220 28.98 35.01 12.65
N THR A 221 29.79 35.25 11.61
CA THR A 221 30.08 34.37 10.47
C THR A 221 31.60 34.28 10.26
N LEU A 222 32.04 33.24 9.55
CA LEU A 222 33.45 33.06 9.17
C LEU A 222 33.69 33.48 7.72
N THR A 223 34.86 34.07 7.44
CA THR A 223 35.36 34.29 6.07
C THR A 223 36.13 33.08 5.53
N SER A 224 36.67 32.24 6.42
CA SER A 224 37.27 30.95 6.07
C SER A 224 36.88 29.89 7.10
N SER A 225 36.49 28.71 6.62
CA SER A 225 36.09 27.60 7.46
C SER A 225 37.26 27.12 8.33
N GLN A 226 36.95 26.88 9.61
CA GLN A 226 37.90 26.42 10.62
C GLN A 226 37.75 24.91 10.85
N ALA A 227 38.88 24.25 11.09
CA ALA A 227 38.93 22.82 11.37
C ALA A 227 38.64 22.52 12.85
N ALA A 228 38.39 21.26 13.17
CA ALA A 228 38.31 20.78 14.54
C ALA A 228 39.68 20.95 15.27
N PRO A 229 39.71 21.01 16.62
CA PRO A 229 38.61 20.81 17.56
C PRO A 229 37.69 22.04 17.70
N PHE A 230 36.38 21.77 17.83
CA PHE A 230 35.39 22.81 18.14
C PHE A 230 35.14 22.85 19.65
N SER A 231 35.26 24.04 20.24
CA SER A 231 34.99 24.23 21.67
C SER A 231 33.52 23.93 21.98
N PRO A 232 33.19 23.18 23.05
CA PRO A 232 31.80 23.00 23.48
C PRO A 232 31.24 24.27 24.12
N ILE A 233 29.91 24.33 24.27
CA ILE A 233 29.29 25.34 25.15
C ILE A 233 29.71 25.11 26.61
N THR A 234 29.57 26.14 27.44
CA THR A 234 29.78 26.03 28.90
C THR A 234 28.43 25.88 29.60
N TRP A 235 28.23 24.76 30.30
CA TRP A 235 27.02 24.51 31.09
C TRP A 235 26.94 25.46 32.30
N SER A 236 25.72 25.87 32.65
CA SER A 236 25.46 26.51 33.94
C SER A 236 25.69 25.52 35.09
N SER A 237 25.95 26.04 36.30
CA SER A 237 26.23 25.22 37.48
C SER A 237 25.16 24.12 37.72
N GLY A 238 25.61 22.88 37.92
CA GLY A 238 24.74 21.71 38.16
C GLY A 238 24.17 21.03 36.91
N LEU A 239 24.47 21.53 35.71
CA LEU A 239 24.03 20.96 34.43
C LEU A 239 25.22 20.35 33.67
N SER A 240 24.92 19.41 32.79
CA SER A 240 25.93 18.65 32.03
C SER A 240 25.30 17.96 30.83
N ALA A 241 26.10 17.28 30.00
CA ALA A 241 25.60 16.43 28.92
C ALA A 241 24.61 15.35 29.39
N GLN A 242 24.72 14.89 30.63
CA GLN A 242 23.84 13.88 31.23
C GLN A 242 22.65 14.50 32.00
N ASN A 243 22.62 15.83 32.14
CA ASN A 243 21.55 16.57 32.80
C ASN A 243 21.34 17.92 32.10
N GLN A 244 20.90 17.87 30.84
CA GLN A 244 20.77 19.06 30.00
C GLN A 244 19.50 19.85 30.34
N ILE A 245 18.41 19.14 30.67
CA ILE A 245 17.15 19.72 31.15
C ILE A 245 16.79 19.05 32.49
N PRO A 246 16.85 19.78 33.61
CA PRO A 246 16.51 19.25 34.92
C PRO A 246 15.11 18.64 34.96
N GLY A 247 15.04 17.40 35.45
CA GLY A 247 13.78 16.67 35.52
C GLY A 247 13.90 15.36 36.30
N THR A 248 12.76 14.71 36.49
CA THR A 248 12.66 13.38 37.12
C THR A 248 11.74 12.47 36.29
N PRO A 249 12.25 11.81 35.21
CA PRO A 249 13.65 11.76 34.77
C PRO A 249 14.14 13.06 34.11
N THR A 250 15.46 13.29 34.16
CA THR A 250 16.12 14.34 33.36
C THR A 250 16.07 13.99 31.87
N LEU A 251 16.37 14.95 30.99
CA LEU A 251 16.37 14.69 29.56
C LEU A 251 17.37 13.60 29.19
N GLY A 252 16.86 12.54 28.58
CA GLY A 252 17.63 11.46 28.00
C GLY A 252 17.06 11.03 26.66
N ILE A 253 17.82 10.20 25.95
CA ILE A 253 17.43 9.58 24.70
C ILE A 253 17.63 8.07 24.79
N ASP A 254 16.67 7.30 24.30
CA ASP A 254 16.85 5.87 24.13
C ASP A 254 17.84 5.60 23.00
N ALA A 255 18.92 4.88 23.32
CA ALA A 255 20.05 4.71 22.41
C ALA A 255 19.73 3.91 21.15
N ARG A 256 18.61 3.19 21.08
CA ARG A 256 18.24 2.36 19.93
C ARG A 256 17.14 2.99 19.08
N THR A 257 16.18 3.64 19.73
CA THR A 257 14.98 4.18 19.09
C THR A 257 15.09 5.65 18.79
N GLY A 258 16.01 6.38 19.45
CA GLY A 258 16.08 7.84 19.34
C GLY A 258 14.94 8.55 20.09
N ARG A 259 14.18 7.86 20.94
CA ARG A 259 13.09 8.48 21.70
C ARG A 259 13.64 9.35 22.83
N LEU A 260 13.41 10.67 22.74
CA LEU A 260 13.67 11.61 23.81
C LEU A 260 12.64 11.45 24.94
N THR A 261 13.06 11.61 26.19
CA THR A 261 12.18 11.59 27.37
C THR A 261 12.69 12.54 28.44
N VAL A 262 11.79 13.34 29.00
CA VAL A 262 12.07 14.23 30.15
C VAL A 262 10.78 14.46 30.94
N ARG A 263 10.87 14.60 32.27
CA ARG A 263 9.80 15.18 33.09
C ARG A 263 10.35 16.45 33.76
N PRO A 264 10.28 17.62 33.10
CA PRO A 264 10.99 18.81 33.54
C PRO A 264 10.53 19.28 34.92
N THR A 265 11.46 19.72 35.76
CA THR A 265 11.14 20.26 37.11
C THR A 265 11.31 21.77 37.18
N ARG A 266 11.71 22.42 36.08
CA ARG A 266 11.97 23.86 36.01
C ARG A 266 11.42 24.44 34.71
N LEU A 267 10.79 25.61 34.83
CA LEU A 267 10.39 26.43 33.69
C LEU A 267 11.61 27.06 33.00
N GLY A 268 11.51 27.34 31.71
CA GLY A 268 12.53 28.06 30.95
C GLY A 268 12.80 27.47 29.57
N LEU A 269 13.65 28.15 28.81
CA LEU A 269 14.16 27.66 27.53
C LEU A 269 15.48 26.93 27.76
N PHE A 270 15.59 25.70 27.26
CA PHE A 270 16.76 24.86 27.45
C PHE A 270 17.32 24.45 26.10
N VAL A 271 18.65 24.55 25.92
CA VAL A 271 19.34 23.96 24.76
C VAL A 271 19.80 22.55 25.09
N PHE A 272 19.73 21.64 24.14
CA PHE A 272 20.29 20.30 24.29
C PHE A 272 20.92 19.79 23.00
N GLY A 273 21.86 18.85 23.14
CA GLY A 273 22.58 18.21 22.05
C GLY A 273 22.31 16.70 22.01
N VAL A 274 21.98 16.21 20.82
CA VAL A 274 21.87 14.78 20.52
C VAL A 274 22.86 14.45 19.41
N ARG A 275 23.55 13.32 19.56
CA ARG A 275 24.32 12.72 18.47
C ARG A 275 23.60 11.46 17.99
N CYS A 276 23.53 11.31 16.67
CA CYS A 276 23.18 10.07 16.00
C CYS A 276 24.44 9.52 15.34
N ALA A 277 24.93 8.38 15.80
CA ALA A 277 26.06 7.66 15.22
C ALA A 277 25.55 6.52 14.33
N GLU A 278 26.17 6.40 13.16
CA GLU A 278 25.79 5.45 12.12
C GLU A 278 26.78 4.29 12.08
N TYR A 279 26.26 3.06 12.03
CA TYR A 279 27.06 1.84 12.06
C TYR A 279 26.69 0.90 10.92
N ARG A 280 27.68 0.59 10.09
CA ARG A 280 27.60 -0.41 9.04
C ARG A 280 28.31 -1.68 9.47
N ARG A 281 27.54 -2.77 9.63
CA ARG A 281 28.05 -4.08 10.10
C ARG A 281 28.83 -3.98 11.42
N GLY A 282 28.35 -3.15 12.35
CA GLY A 282 28.94 -2.97 13.68
C GLY A 282 30.14 -2.01 13.74
N VAL A 283 30.57 -1.42 12.62
CA VAL A 283 31.64 -0.40 12.59
C VAL A 283 31.02 0.97 12.42
N LYS A 284 31.38 1.93 13.28
CA LYS A 284 30.94 3.32 13.14
C LYS A 284 31.50 3.92 11.86
N ILE A 285 30.64 4.48 11.02
CA ILE A 285 31.03 5.07 9.73
C ILE A 285 30.77 6.58 9.66
N GLY A 286 29.81 7.08 10.43
CA GLY A 286 29.43 8.49 10.45
C GLY A 286 28.83 8.92 11.78
N GLU A 287 28.63 10.23 11.93
CA GLU A 287 27.77 10.80 12.95
C GLU A 287 27.19 12.12 12.48
N THR A 288 25.95 12.41 12.86
CA THR A 288 25.38 13.75 12.78
C THR A 288 25.02 14.23 14.17
N ARG A 289 25.10 15.54 14.38
CA ARG A 289 24.76 16.18 15.65
C ARG A 289 23.63 17.15 15.44
N ARG A 290 22.67 17.10 16.36
CA ARG A 290 21.57 18.03 16.44
C ARG A 290 21.66 18.85 17.72
N ASP A 291 21.77 20.16 17.54
CA ASP A 291 21.62 21.16 18.59
C ASP A 291 20.18 21.68 18.49
N PHE A 292 19.41 21.68 19.58
CA PHE A 292 18.02 22.15 19.56
C PHE A 292 17.58 22.73 20.90
N GLN A 293 16.50 23.51 20.89
CA GLN A 293 15.92 24.10 22.09
C GLN A 293 14.54 23.52 22.41
N LEU A 294 14.29 23.28 23.70
CA LEU A 294 12.98 22.91 24.22
C LEU A 294 12.52 23.98 25.20
N TYR A 295 11.35 24.57 24.94
CA TYR A 295 10.72 25.49 25.87
C TYR A 295 9.88 24.73 26.90
N VAL A 296 10.11 24.97 28.19
CA VAL A 296 9.34 24.38 29.29
C VAL A 296 8.46 25.45 29.90
N LEU A 297 7.14 25.26 29.82
CA LEU A 297 6.14 26.22 30.29
C LEU A 297 5.17 25.61 31.30
N ALA A 298 4.39 26.46 31.97
CA ALA A 298 3.33 26.04 32.87
C ALA A 298 2.05 25.78 32.07
N CYS A 299 1.72 24.51 31.86
CA CYS A 299 0.53 24.11 31.12
C CYS A 299 -0.70 24.04 32.04
N PRO A 300 -1.91 24.21 31.48
CA PRO A 300 -3.14 23.83 32.17
C PRO A 300 -3.07 22.36 32.61
N LEU A 301 -3.68 22.05 33.76
CA LEU A 301 -3.77 20.67 34.24
C LEU A 301 -4.59 19.83 33.25
N ASN A 302 -3.98 18.77 32.74
CA ASN A 302 -4.63 17.81 31.87
C ASN A 302 -4.87 16.51 32.63
N ALA A 303 -6.12 16.08 32.78
CA ALA A 303 -6.45 14.75 33.24
C ALA A 303 -6.36 13.76 32.08
N ALA A 304 -6.26 12.47 32.36
CA ALA A 304 -6.38 11.48 31.29
C ALA A 304 -7.86 11.27 30.95
N PRO A 305 -8.19 11.05 29.66
CA PRO A 305 -9.50 10.57 29.27
C PRO A 305 -9.73 9.17 29.86
N SER A 306 -10.94 8.65 29.72
CA SER A 306 -11.29 7.28 30.08
C SER A 306 -12.13 6.65 28.99
N VAL A 307 -11.90 5.36 28.72
CA VAL A 307 -12.71 4.54 27.82
C VAL A 307 -13.17 3.28 28.53
N ALA A 308 -14.44 2.93 28.32
CA ALA A 308 -15.04 1.70 28.78
C ALA A 308 -15.66 0.95 27.60
N VAL A 309 -15.64 -0.38 27.68
CA VAL A 309 -16.26 -1.26 26.68
C VAL A 309 -17.46 -1.92 27.32
N GLN A 310 -18.61 -1.84 26.65
CA GLN A 310 -19.82 -2.55 27.00
C GLN A 310 -20.01 -3.71 26.02
N LEU A 311 -20.00 -4.94 26.55
CA LEU A 311 -20.26 -6.13 25.75
C LEU A 311 -21.77 -6.35 25.56
N PRO A 312 -22.20 -6.94 24.43
CA PRO A 312 -23.59 -7.31 24.19
C PRO A 312 -24.19 -8.14 25.32
N GLY A 313 -25.43 -7.84 25.69
CA GLY A 313 -26.19 -8.61 26.68
C GLY A 313 -25.62 -8.61 28.11
N ARG A 314 -24.59 -7.81 28.40
CA ARG A 314 -24.03 -7.67 29.76
C ARG A 314 -24.42 -6.33 30.37
N PRO A 315 -24.78 -6.28 31.66
CA PRO A 315 -25.10 -5.02 32.33
C PRO A 315 -23.87 -4.27 32.88
N ARG A 316 -22.73 -4.97 33.03
CA ARG A 316 -21.47 -4.39 33.53
C ARG A 316 -20.47 -4.16 32.39
N ALA A 317 -19.61 -3.17 32.54
CA ALA A 317 -18.50 -2.93 31.62
C ALA A 317 -17.50 -4.10 31.62
N TYR A 318 -16.84 -4.29 30.47
CA TYR A 318 -15.74 -5.23 30.27
C TYR A 318 -14.59 -4.94 31.25
N GLN A 319 -14.07 -6.00 31.88
CA GLN A 319 -12.89 -5.91 32.75
C GLN A 319 -11.66 -6.50 32.05
N PRO A 320 -10.66 -5.69 31.67
CA PRO A 320 -9.40 -6.17 31.12
C PRO A 320 -8.79 -7.26 31.99
N THR A 321 -8.13 -8.25 31.37
CA THR A 321 -7.51 -9.44 32.01
C THR A 321 -8.47 -10.45 32.66
N ARG A 322 -9.73 -10.09 32.90
CA ARG A 322 -10.75 -10.98 33.49
C ARG A 322 -11.76 -11.49 32.48
N ASP A 323 -12.23 -10.60 31.59
CA ASP A 323 -13.22 -10.94 30.59
C ASP A 323 -12.57 -11.29 29.25
N THR A 324 -13.21 -12.18 28.49
CA THR A 324 -12.86 -12.48 27.09
C THR A 324 -14.13 -12.48 26.26
N LEU A 325 -14.18 -11.65 25.22
CA LEU A 325 -15.28 -11.62 24.26
C LEU A 325 -15.20 -12.86 23.36
N ARG A 326 -16.30 -13.59 23.22
CA ARG A 326 -16.39 -14.75 22.32
C ARG A 326 -17.29 -14.40 21.15
N LEU A 327 -16.69 -14.23 19.98
CA LEU A 327 -17.39 -14.00 18.73
C LEU A 327 -17.77 -15.37 18.17
N LEU A 328 -19.04 -15.73 18.33
CA LEU A 328 -19.60 -17.01 17.91
C LEU A 328 -20.58 -16.81 16.75
N PRO A 329 -20.74 -17.80 15.85
CA PRO A 329 -21.69 -17.70 14.76
C PRO A 329 -23.10 -17.36 15.25
N GLY A 330 -23.76 -16.38 14.60
CA GLY A 330 -25.12 -15.95 14.93
C GLY A 330 -25.27 -15.09 16.19
N ALA A 331 -24.19 -14.78 16.90
CA ALA A 331 -24.19 -13.82 18.02
C ALA A 331 -24.00 -12.38 17.53
N ASP A 332 -24.28 -11.40 18.39
CA ASP A 332 -23.91 -10.01 18.14
C ASP A 332 -22.38 -9.85 18.25
N HIS A 333 -21.75 -9.42 17.15
CA HIS A 333 -20.31 -9.20 17.04
C HIS A 333 -19.92 -7.75 17.25
N CYS A 334 -20.83 -6.91 17.74
CA CYS A 334 -20.56 -5.51 18.00
C CYS A 334 -20.31 -5.26 19.49
N VAL A 335 -19.43 -4.32 19.82
CA VAL A 335 -19.24 -3.81 21.19
C VAL A 335 -19.47 -2.32 21.21
N GLN A 336 -20.05 -1.82 22.30
CA GLN A 336 -20.23 -0.39 22.49
C GLN A 336 -19.07 0.18 23.30
N LEU A 337 -18.50 1.27 22.82
CA LEU A 337 -17.42 2.01 23.44
C LEU A 337 -17.99 3.30 23.98
N VAL A 338 -17.65 3.62 25.22
CA VAL A 338 -18.10 4.81 25.93
C VAL A 338 -16.87 5.51 26.46
N PHE A 339 -16.67 6.77 26.08
CA PHE A 339 -15.45 7.49 26.43
C PHE A 339 -15.72 8.97 26.74
N THR A 340 -14.99 9.49 27.72
CA THR A 340 -15.15 10.83 28.27
C THR A 340 -13.82 11.31 28.85
N ASP A 341 -13.76 12.57 29.19
CA ASP A 341 -12.63 13.23 29.82
C ASP A 341 -13.19 14.25 30.82
N PRO A 342 -12.65 14.34 32.05
CA PRO A 342 -13.13 15.29 33.04
C PRO A 342 -12.78 16.76 32.70
N ASN A 343 -11.84 17.03 31.80
CA ASN A 343 -11.50 18.37 31.35
C ASN A 343 -12.67 19.00 30.53
N PRO A 344 -13.04 20.26 30.80
CA PRO A 344 -14.08 20.95 30.04
C PRO A 344 -13.62 21.21 28.61
N SER A 345 -14.54 21.05 27.64
CA SER A 345 -14.25 21.22 26.21
C SER A 345 -13.11 20.34 25.66
N SER A 346 -12.86 19.17 26.28
CA SER A 346 -11.84 18.22 25.79
C SER A 346 -12.28 17.62 24.47
N GLN A 347 -11.38 17.61 23.47
CA GLN A 347 -11.60 16.96 22.18
C GLN A 347 -10.95 15.58 22.21
N LEU A 348 -11.76 14.55 22.02
CA LEU A 348 -11.35 13.15 22.12
C LEU A 348 -11.27 12.51 20.76
N THR A 349 -10.29 11.62 20.58
CA THR A 349 -10.15 10.76 19.41
C THR A 349 -9.97 9.31 19.84
N LEU A 350 -10.80 8.43 19.29
CA LEU A 350 -10.81 6.99 19.54
C LEU A 350 -10.19 6.25 18.36
N THR A 351 -9.23 5.37 18.64
CA THR A 351 -8.52 4.56 17.66
C THR A 351 -8.39 3.12 18.13
N THR A 352 -8.11 2.20 17.21
CA THR A 352 -7.86 0.79 17.52
C THR A 352 -6.46 0.36 17.04
N ARG A 353 -5.82 -0.54 17.78
CA ARG A 353 -4.50 -1.09 17.42
C ARG A 353 -4.43 -2.59 17.70
N PRO A 354 -4.24 -3.45 16.69
CA PRO A 354 -3.95 -4.87 16.90
C PRO A 354 -2.64 -5.06 17.69
N VAL A 355 -2.63 -6.01 18.63
CA VAL A 355 -1.45 -6.27 19.48
C VAL A 355 -0.73 -7.56 19.09
N ASN A 356 -1.46 -8.66 18.93
CA ASN A 356 -0.88 -9.99 18.66
C ASN A 356 -1.49 -10.68 17.43
N PHE A 357 -2.09 -9.90 16.53
CA PHE A 357 -2.60 -10.36 15.25
C PHE A 357 -2.39 -9.26 14.20
N THR A 358 -2.37 -9.65 12.93
CA THR A 358 -2.22 -8.71 11.81
C THR A 358 -3.58 -8.33 11.27
N ALA A 359 -3.86 -7.02 11.25
CA ALA A 359 -5.05 -6.46 10.62
C ALA A 359 -4.96 -6.54 9.09
N SER A 360 -6.06 -6.92 8.46
CA SER A 360 -6.32 -6.95 7.03
C SER A 360 -7.76 -6.54 6.78
N ALA A 361 -8.13 -6.26 5.53
CA ALA A 361 -9.51 -5.92 5.18
C ALA A 361 -10.53 -7.01 5.61
N ALA A 362 -10.12 -8.28 5.67
CA ALA A 362 -10.99 -9.41 6.01
C ALA A 362 -11.15 -9.65 7.53
N ASN A 363 -10.26 -9.12 8.38
CA ASN A 363 -10.21 -9.42 9.81
C ASN A 363 -9.97 -8.18 10.69
N SER A 364 -10.28 -6.98 10.20
CA SER A 364 -10.17 -5.76 11.01
C SER A 364 -11.56 -5.36 11.51
N PRO A 365 -11.74 -5.11 12.82
CA PRO A 365 -12.98 -4.58 13.32
C PRO A 365 -13.19 -3.14 12.83
N THR A 366 -14.44 -2.77 12.58
CA THR A 366 -14.81 -1.48 11.99
C THR A 366 -15.81 -0.73 12.86
N PHE A 367 -15.69 0.60 12.88
CA PHE A 367 -16.67 1.44 13.54
C PHE A 367 -17.90 1.59 12.65
N THR A 368 -19.06 1.10 13.11
CA THR A 368 -20.29 1.06 12.31
C THR A 368 -21.31 2.12 12.71
N ALA A 369 -21.19 2.68 13.92
CA ALA A 369 -22.08 3.72 14.42
C ALA A 369 -21.41 4.60 15.48
N GLY A 370 -22.01 5.76 15.75
CA GLY A 370 -21.53 6.72 16.75
C GLY A 370 -20.42 7.64 16.24
N THR A 371 -19.62 8.18 17.16
CA THR A 371 -18.52 9.11 16.85
C THR A 371 -17.21 8.58 17.39
N THR A 372 -16.18 8.56 16.55
CA THR A 372 -14.80 8.25 16.94
C THR A 372 -13.98 9.48 17.26
N SER A 373 -14.52 10.68 17.00
CA SER A 373 -13.91 11.95 17.38
C SER A 373 -15.00 12.96 17.71
N GLY A 374 -14.77 13.79 18.74
CA GLY A 374 -15.72 14.82 19.15
C GLY A 374 -15.31 15.55 20.43
N THR A 375 -16.02 16.61 20.78
CA THR A 375 -15.79 17.38 22.00
C THR A 375 -16.74 16.93 23.11
N VAL A 376 -16.27 16.92 24.36
CA VAL A 376 -17.08 16.64 25.55
C VAL A 376 -17.13 17.83 26.52
N ARG A 377 -18.17 17.86 27.37
CA ARG A 377 -18.29 18.81 28.51
C ARG A 377 -18.18 20.27 28.09
N THR A 378 -18.91 20.65 27.05
CA THR A 378 -19.08 22.04 26.61
C THR A 378 -20.52 22.29 26.15
N ALA A 379 -20.95 23.54 26.09
CA ALA A 379 -22.32 23.87 25.72
C ALA A 379 -22.66 23.33 24.31
N GLY A 380 -23.71 22.53 24.21
CA GLY A 380 -24.11 21.87 22.97
C GLY A 380 -23.39 20.55 22.66
N ALA A 381 -22.44 20.12 23.50
CA ALA A 381 -21.75 18.84 23.39
C ALA A 381 -22.16 17.88 24.52
N PRO A 382 -22.11 16.55 24.31
CA PRO A 382 -22.41 15.59 25.36
C PRO A 382 -21.29 15.52 26.42
N ASP A 383 -21.61 15.01 27.60
CA ASP A 383 -20.58 14.70 28.61
C ASP A 383 -19.75 13.47 28.24
N THR A 384 -20.24 12.63 27.34
CA THR A 384 -19.64 11.34 27.00
C THR A 384 -19.97 10.96 25.56
N LEU A 385 -18.96 10.49 24.83
CA LEU A 385 -19.09 10.02 23.46
C LEU A 385 -19.28 8.50 23.42
N ARG A 386 -19.88 8.03 22.33
CA ARG A 386 -20.18 6.62 22.10
C ARG A 386 -19.83 6.22 20.68
N ALA A 387 -19.26 5.04 20.53
CA ALA A 387 -19.00 4.40 19.25
C ALA A 387 -19.35 2.92 19.31
N THR A 388 -19.76 2.33 18.18
CA THR A 388 -19.98 0.88 18.04
C THR A 388 -18.88 0.31 17.16
N LEU A 389 -18.16 -0.69 17.68
CA LEU A 389 -17.11 -1.41 16.97
C LEU A 389 -17.60 -2.83 16.68
N CYS A 390 -17.70 -3.21 15.41
CA CYS A 390 -18.15 -4.53 14.99
C CYS A 390 -16.99 -5.36 14.43
N PHE A 391 -16.94 -6.63 14.80
CA PHE A 391 -15.98 -7.59 14.28
C PHE A 391 -16.54 -8.28 13.04
N PRO A 392 -15.72 -8.60 12.02
CA PRO A 392 -16.18 -9.33 10.83
C PRO A 392 -16.61 -10.77 11.16
N ASP A 393 -17.68 -11.24 10.52
CA ASP A 393 -18.22 -12.60 10.73
C ASP A 393 -17.22 -13.72 10.40
N CYS A 394 -16.35 -13.47 9.42
CA CYS A 394 -15.34 -14.42 8.97
C CYS A 394 -14.03 -14.39 9.76
N MET A 395 -13.99 -13.64 10.86
CA MET A 395 -12.82 -13.63 11.72
C MET A 395 -12.65 -14.99 12.40
N ASP A 396 -11.46 -15.58 12.24
CA ASP A 396 -11.07 -16.80 12.93
C ASP A 396 -9.79 -16.55 13.75
N SER A 397 -9.87 -16.75 15.06
CA SER A 397 -8.71 -16.67 15.94
C SER A 397 -8.01 -18.03 16.10
N GLN A 398 -8.54 -19.09 15.50
CA GLN A 398 -8.04 -20.46 15.58
C GLN A 398 -7.91 -20.94 17.04
N GLY A 399 -8.83 -20.48 17.90
CA GLY A 399 -8.82 -20.75 19.33
C GLY A 399 -7.79 -19.96 20.14
N LYS A 400 -6.96 -19.13 19.51
CA LYS A 400 -6.04 -18.22 20.20
C LYS A 400 -6.78 -16.98 20.69
N VAL A 401 -6.27 -16.36 21.76
CA VAL A 401 -6.78 -15.08 22.25
C VAL A 401 -6.12 -13.96 21.46
N PHE A 402 -6.92 -13.18 20.76
CA PHE A 402 -6.50 -11.94 20.13
C PHE A 402 -6.67 -10.76 21.09
N LEU A 403 -5.77 -9.80 20.99
CA LEU A 403 -5.70 -8.60 21.81
C LEU A 403 -5.77 -7.38 20.90
N LEU A 404 -6.75 -6.52 21.18
CA LEU A 404 -6.96 -5.25 20.50
C LEU A 404 -6.91 -4.11 21.52
N ASP A 405 -6.03 -3.15 21.30
CA ASP A 405 -5.98 -1.93 22.10
C ASP A 405 -7.01 -0.94 21.55
N LEU A 406 -7.90 -0.47 22.43
CA LEU A 406 -8.89 0.57 22.18
C LEU A 406 -8.39 1.83 22.88
N ILE A 407 -7.91 2.79 22.11
CA ILE A 407 -7.13 3.92 22.61
C ILE A 407 -7.95 5.20 22.41
N VAL A 408 -8.31 5.85 23.51
CA VAL A 408 -8.83 7.22 23.48
C VAL A 408 -7.69 8.17 23.82
N ALA A 409 -7.54 9.22 23.02
CA ALA A 409 -6.62 10.32 23.25
C ALA A 409 -7.40 11.64 23.39
N ASP A 410 -6.96 12.50 24.30
CA ASP A 410 -7.46 13.87 24.41
C ASP A 410 -6.70 14.83 23.49
N ASN A 411 -6.98 16.13 23.61
CA ASN A 411 -6.25 17.21 22.96
C ASN A 411 -5.34 17.99 23.91
N GLY A 412 -4.88 17.33 24.99
CA GLY A 412 -4.08 17.91 26.05
C GLY A 412 -2.72 18.42 25.61
N CYS A 413 -2.27 19.48 26.28
CA CYS A 413 -0.98 20.12 26.09
C CYS A 413 0.08 19.47 26.99
N ALA A 414 1.33 19.23 26.58
CA ALA A 414 1.91 19.27 25.22
C ALA A 414 1.74 17.96 24.45
N LEU A 415 1.51 16.86 25.17
CA LEU A 415 1.20 15.56 24.61
C LEU A 415 -0.20 15.15 25.06
N PRO A 416 -1.02 14.62 24.14
CA PRO A 416 -2.28 14.01 24.51
C PRO A 416 -2.11 12.97 25.61
N LYS A 417 -2.93 13.04 26.66
CA LYS A 417 -3.08 11.89 27.56
C LYS A 417 -4.01 10.88 26.90
N ARG A 418 -3.79 9.62 27.26
CA ARG A 418 -4.49 8.48 26.66
C ARG A 418 -4.96 7.54 27.74
N ASP A 419 -6.09 6.90 27.46
CA ASP A 419 -6.51 5.70 28.15
C ASP A 419 -6.64 4.57 27.13
N THR A 420 -6.40 3.34 27.58
CA THR A 420 -6.38 2.17 26.71
C THR A 420 -7.06 1.00 27.40
N VAL A 421 -8.14 0.52 26.78
CA VAL A 421 -8.72 -0.77 27.12
C VAL A 421 -8.18 -1.82 26.16
N ARG A 422 -7.44 -2.79 26.69
CA ARG A 422 -7.02 -3.98 25.95
C ARG A 422 -8.13 -5.02 25.97
N LEU A 423 -8.85 -5.13 24.85
CA LEU A 423 -9.92 -6.11 24.65
C LEU A 423 -9.34 -7.46 24.24
N ALA A 424 -9.56 -8.48 25.06
CA ALA A 424 -9.26 -9.86 24.73
C ALA A 424 -10.48 -10.53 24.08
N PHE A 425 -10.29 -11.17 22.94
CA PHE A 425 -11.36 -11.88 22.25
C PHE A 425 -10.90 -13.15 21.54
N THR A 426 -11.84 -14.06 21.31
CA THR A 426 -11.68 -15.22 20.44
C THR A 426 -12.78 -15.21 19.39
N ALA A 427 -12.48 -15.63 18.17
CA ALA A 427 -13.43 -15.67 17.08
C ALA A 427 -13.43 -17.04 16.41
N ARG A 428 -14.62 -17.53 16.04
CA ARG A 428 -14.79 -18.74 15.25
C ARG A 428 -15.87 -18.49 14.20
N PRO A 429 -15.60 -18.69 12.90
CA PRO A 429 -16.61 -18.57 11.86
C PRO A 429 -17.60 -19.74 11.94
N ALA A 430 -18.71 -19.60 11.21
CA ALA A 430 -19.64 -20.72 11.01
C ALA A 430 -18.92 -21.87 10.29
N VAL A 431 -19.22 -23.11 10.70
CA VAL A 431 -18.74 -24.29 9.97
C VAL A 431 -19.51 -24.38 8.66
N ASN A 432 -18.79 -24.50 7.54
CA ASN A 432 -19.38 -24.63 6.22
C ASN A 432 -19.36 -26.08 5.74
N ARG A 433 -20.49 -26.60 5.25
CA ARG A 433 -20.63 -27.91 4.61
C ARG A 433 -20.72 -27.71 3.11
N ALA A 434 -20.08 -28.59 2.33
CA ALA A 434 -20.09 -28.47 0.88
C ALA A 434 -21.53 -28.58 0.33
N PRO A 435 -21.92 -27.73 -0.64
CA PRO A 435 -23.22 -27.83 -1.29
C PRO A 435 -23.26 -29.08 -2.16
N LEU A 436 -24.46 -29.57 -2.46
CA LEU A 436 -24.68 -30.69 -3.37
C LEU A 436 -25.03 -30.17 -4.77
N LEU A 437 -24.30 -30.63 -5.79
CA LEU A 437 -24.62 -30.39 -7.20
C LEU A 437 -25.16 -31.67 -7.85
N THR A 438 -26.40 -31.62 -8.33
CA THR A 438 -27.04 -32.71 -9.06
C THR A 438 -27.44 -32.26 -10.47
N SER A 439 -27.65 -33.21 -11.38
CA SER A 439 -28.02 -32.91 -12.76
C SER A 439 -28.79 -34.06 -13.41
N THR A 440 -29.51 -33.77 -14.49
CA THR A 440 -30.13 -34.79 -15.36
C THR A 440 -29.19 -35.31 -16.46
N PHE A 441 -27.92 -34.91 -16.46
CA PHE A 441 -26.91 -35.57 -17.29
C PHE A 441 -26.77 -37.05 -16.88
N PRO A 442 -26.23 -37.91 -17.75
CA PRO A 442 -25.91 -39.27 -17.35
C PRO A 442 -24.95 -39.26 -16.14
N PRO A 443 -24.93 -40.31 -15.29
CA PRO A 443 -24.14 -40.33 -14.07
C PRO A 443 -22.65 -40.01 -14.29
N ALA A 444 -22.01 -39.42 -13.28
CA ALA A 444 -20.57 -39.23 -13.29
C ALA A 444 -19.84 -40.57 -13.24
N PRO A 445 -18.63 -40.69 -13.83
CA PRO A 445 -17.73 -41.77 -13.49
C PRO A 445 -17.47 -41.84 -11.98
N LEU A 446 -17.28 -43.04 -11.44
CA LEU A 446 -16.97 -43.24 -10.02
C LEU A 446 -15.55 -42.79 -9.68
N ASP A 447 -14.62 -42.96 -10.62
CA ASP A 447 -13.24 -42.47 -10.51
C ASP A 447 -13.13 -41.08 -11.14
N ALA A 448 -12.57 -40.12 -10.41
CA ALA A 448 -12.32 -38.78 -10.93
C ALA A 448 -11.23 -38.73 -12.02
N ALA A 449 -10.40 -39.79 -12.11
CA ALA A 449 -9.40 -39.94 -13.17
C ALA A 449 -10.01 -40.39 -14.52
N ASP A 450 -11.22 -40.94 -14.51
CA ASP A 450 -11.90 -41.36 -15.73
C ASP A 450 -12.31 -40.15 -16.58
N PRO A 451 -12.38 -40.30 -17.91
CA PRO A 451 -12.83 -39.23 -18.79
C PRO A 451 -14.26 -38.78 -18.43
N PRO A 452 -14.58 -37.48 -18.59
CA PRO A 452 -15.93 -36.98 -18.35
C PRO A 452 -16.96 -37.74 -19.18
N VAL A 453 -18.18 -37.81 -18.64
CA VAL A 453 -19.27 -38.52 -19.31
C VAL A 453 -19.49 -37.98 -20.72
N LEU A 454 -19.58 -38.90 -21.68
CA LEU A 454 -19.77 -38.57 -23.09
C LEU A 454 -21.27 -38.53 -23.41
N VAL A 455 -21.77 -37.36 -23.79
CA VAL A 455 -23.16 -37.16 -24.20
C VAL A 455 -23.21 -37.02 -25.73
N PRO A 456 -23.74 -38.02 -26.45
CA PRO A 456 -23.94 -37.91 -27.89
C PRO A 456 -25.11 -36.96 -28.18
N VAL A 457 -24.87 -35.96 -29.03
CA VAL A 457 -25.88 -35.01 -29.50
C VAL A 457 -25.94 -35.09 -31.02
N ARG A 458 -27.12 -35.39 -31.57
CA ARG A 458 -27.29 -35.47 -33.03
C ARG A 458 -27.49 -34.08 -33.60
N LEU A 459 -26.87 -33.83 -34.74
CA LEU A 459 -27.07 -32.59 -35.49
C LEU A 459 -28.56 -32.32 -35.77
N GLY A 460 -29.00 -31.10 -35.46
CA GLY A 460 -30.39 -30.64 -35.64
C GLY A 460 -31.33 -30.90 -34.47
N GLU A 461 -30.99 -31.80 -33.55
CA GLU A 461 -31.75 -32.08 -32.32
C GLU A 461 -31.34 -31.13 -31.19
N THR A 462 -32.29 -30.83 -30.30
CA THR A 462 -32.02 -30.07 -29.07
C THR A 462 -31.76 -31.03 -27.92
N TYR A 463 -30.56 -30.96 -27.35
CA TYR A 463 -30.25 -31.60 -26.08
C TYR A 463 -30.52 -30.63 -24.92
N SER A 464 -31.20 -31.10 -23.88
CA SER A 464 -31.51 -30.32 -22.69
C SER A 464 -31.16 -31.08 -21.43
N ALA A 465 -30.57 -30.39 -20.45
CA ALA A 465 -30.33 -30.92 -19.12
C ALA A 465 -30.57 -29.86 -18.05
N THR A 466 -31.02 -30.28 -16.88
CA THR A 466 -31.16 -29.41 -15.72
C THR A 466 -30.09 -29.74 -14.68
N LEU A 467 -29.72 -28.73 -13.90
CA LEU A 467 -28.80 -28.83 -12.77
C LEU A 467 -29.48 -28.20 -11.55
N LEU A 468 -29.28 -28.83 -10.39
CA LEU A 468 -29.80 -28.35 -9.12
C LEU A 468 -28.66 -28.34 -8.10
N GLY A 469 -28.35 -27.16 -7.60
CA GLY A 469 -27.52 -26.93 -6.43
C GLY A 469 -28.37 -26.77 -5.18
N THR A 470 -28.03 -27.47 -4.09
CA THR A 470 -28.67 -27.30 -2.78
C THR A 470 -27.61 -27.20 -1.69
N ASP A 471 -27.85 -26.34 -0.70
CA ASP A 471 -26.94 -26.16 0.42
C ASP A 471 -27.65 -26.30 1.77
N ALA A 472 -27.04 -27.08 2.66
CA ALA A 472 -27.60 -27.41 3.97
C ALA A 472 -27.42 -26.27 4.98
N ASP A 473 -26.46 -25.37 4.75
CA ASP A 473 -26.17 -24.20 5.58
C ASP A 473 -26.89 -22.94 5.07
N GLN A 474 -27.74 -23.09 4.06
CA GLN A 474 -28.50 -22.01 3.42
C GLN A 474 -27.60 -20.88 2.92
N ASN A 475 -26.38 -21.21 2.48
CA ASN A 475 -25.47 -20.26 1.85
C ASN A 475 -26.04 -19.80 0.50
N ALA A 476 -25.75 -18.57 0.09
CA ALA A 476 -26.17 -18.11 -1.23
C ALA A 476 -25.38 -18.87 -2.31
N LEU A 477 -26.08 -19.40 -3.32
CA LEU A 477 -25.48 -20.25 -4.34
C LEU A 477 -25.49 -19.56 -5.71
N THR A 478 -24.39 -19.68 -6.44
CA THR A 478 -24.29 -19.28 -7.85
C THR A 478 -23.87 -20.47 -8.69
N LEU A 479 -24.53 -20.67 -9.83
CA LEU A 479 -24.26 -21.76 -10.76
C LEU A 479 -23.85 -21.18 -12.11
N THR A 480 -22.73 -21.63 -12.66
CA THR A 480 -22.17 -21.16 -13.93
C THR A 480 -21.83 -22.34 -14.85
N ALA A 481 -21.67 -22.05 -16.14
CA ALA A 481 -21.17 -22.99 -17.13
C ALA A 481 -20.06 -22.35 -17.96
N THR A 482 -19.02 -23.11 -18.31
CA THR A 482 -17.90 -22.62 -19.11
C THR A 482 -17.41 -23.70 -20.07
N GLY A 483 -17.22 -23.34 -21.35
CA GLY A 483 -16.63 -24.22 -22.35
C GLY A 483 -15.10 -24.29 -22.21
N GLN A 484 -14.52 -25.49 -22.33
CA GLN A 484 -13.07 -25.66 -22.34
C GLN A 484 -12.46 -25.26 -23.68
N GLY A 485 -11.96 -24.03 -23.75
CA GLY A 485 -11.28 -23.49 -24.94
C GLY A 485 -12.23 -23.11 -26.08
N PHE A 486 -13.47 -22.75 -25.74
CA PHE A 486 -14.48 -22.17 -26.64
C PHE A 486 -15.52 -21.37 -25.84
N ASP A 487 -16.17 -20.41 -26.50
CA ASP A 487 -17.32 -19.68 -25.95
C ASP A 487 -18.62 -20.48 -26.16
N LEU A 488 -19.45 -20.57 -25.12
CA LEU A 488 -20.68 -21.37 -25.16
C LEU A 488 -21.68 -20.80 -26.20
N ALA A 489 -21.90 -19.49 -26.19
CA ALA A 489 -22.88 -18.85 -27.07
C ALA A 489 -22.45 -18.96 -28.55
N ALA A 490 -21.17 -18.80 -28.85
CA ALA A 490 -20.60 -19.01 -30.18
C ALA A 490 -20.73 -20.47 -30.67
N ALA A 491 -20.80 -21.44 -29.74
CA ALA A 491 -21.07 -22.85 -30.04
C ALA A 491 -22.57 -23.19 -30.13
N GLY A 492 -23.46 -22.19 -30.01
CA GLY A 492 -24.91 -22.38 -29.96
C GLY A 492 -25.41 -22.99 -28.64
N MET A 493 -24.55 -23.11 -27.62
CA MET A 493 -24.92 -23.60 -26.30
C MET A 493 -25.47 -22.47 -25.44
N GLN A 494 -26.59 -22.73 -24.77
CA GLN A 494 -27.26 -21.78 -23.89
C GLN A 494 -27.29 -22.35 -22.47
N PHE A 495 -26.89 -21.54 -21.49
CA PHE A 495 -27.01 -21.87 -20.09
C PHE A 495 -27.66 -20.72 -19.34
N SER A 496 -28.78 -21.00 -18.69
CA SER A 496 -29.45 -20.07 -17.78
C SER A 496 -29.44 -20.65 -16.38
N ALA A 497 -29.16 -19.82 -15.37
CA ALA A 497 -29.19 -20.21 -13.98
C ALA A 497 -29.80 -19.12 -13.11
N GLN A 498 -30.52 -19.56 -12.08
CA GLN A 498 -31.06 -18.71 -11.03
C GLN A 498 -30.46 -19.14 -9.70
N GLY A 499 -29.56 -18.33 -9.17
CA GLY A 499 -28.98 -18.50 -7.84
C GLY A 499 -29.89 -17.94 -6.74
N GLY A 500 -29.74 -18.48 -5.53
CA GLY A 500 -30.51 -18.08 -4.36
C GLY A 500 -29.92 -18.66 -3.06
N THR A 501 -30.53 -18.28 -1.94
CA THR A 501 -30.16 -18.79 -0.61
C THR A 501 -30.51 -20.27 -0.50
N GLY A 502 -29.51 -21.13 -0.27
CA GLY A 502 -29.68 -22.57 -0.11
C GLY A 502 -30.00 -23.36 -1.38
N ARG A 503 -30.22 -22.69 -2.53
CA ARG A 503 -30.63 -23.34 -3.78
C ARG A 503 -30.19 -22.55 -5.01
N ALA A 504 -29.74 -23.26 -6.04
CA ALA A 504 -29.55 -22.71 -7.38
C ALA A 504 -30.07 -23.70 -8.44
N ASP A 505 -30.87 -23.20 -9.38
CA ASP A 505 -31.43 -24.00 -10.47
C ASP A 505 -30.77 -23.57 -11.80
N GLY A 506 -30.37 -24.54 -12.63
CA GLY A 506 -29.73 -24.29 -13.93
C GLY A 506 -30.35 -25.11 -15.04
N THR A 507 -30.46 -24.53 -16.23
CA THR A 507 -30.91 -25.21 -17.45
C THR A 507 -29.88 -25.03 -18.54
N PHE A 508 -29.35 -26.14 -19.05
CA PHE A 508 -28.48 -26.20 -20.20
C PHE A 508 -29.29 -26.67 -21.42
N GLN A 509 -29.15 -25.96 -22.54
CA GLN A 509 -29.72 -26.34 -23.81
C GLN A 509 -28.69 -26.18 -24.92
N TRP A 510 -28.65 -27.15 -25.81
CA TRP A 510 -27.82 -27.08 -27.01
C TRP A 510 -28.56 -27.67 -28.20
N ARG A 511 -28.76 -26.84 -29.23
CA ARG A 511 -29.19 -27.30 -30.54
C ARG A 511 -28.00 -27.21 -31.49
N ALA A 512 -27.36 -28.35 -31.73
CA ALA A 512 -26.17 -28.38 -32.55
C ALA A 512 -26.52 -28.15 -34.04
N ASP A 513 -25.83 -27.21 -34.67
CA ASP A 513 -25.95 -26.90 -36.10
C ASP A 513 -24.59 -26.87 -36.82
N CYS A 514 -24.64 -26.74 -38.15
CA CYS A 514 -23.44 -26.69 -39.00
C CYS A 514 -22.81 -25.28 -39.09
N ALA A 515 -23.35 -24.27 -38.40
CA ALA A 515 -22.94 -22.87 -38.55
C ALA A 515 -21.90 -22.45 -37.49
N ALA A 516 -21.90 -23.09 -36.33
CA ALA A 516 -20.90 -22.87 -35.29
C ALA A 516 -19.53 -23.47 -35.69
N PRO A 517 -18.41 -22.97 -35.13
CA PRO A 517 -17.13 -23.69 -35.12
C PRO A 517 -17.22 -24.89 -34.17
N THR A 518 -18.10 -25.82 -34.49
CA THR A 518 -18.40 -27.01 -33.69
C THR A 518 -17.29 -28.03 -33.87
N ARG A 519 -16.49 -28.23 -32.82
CA ARG A 519 -15.57 -29.38 -32.76
C ARG A 519 -16.38 -30.65 -32.65
N GLN A 520 -15.82 -31.77 -33.13
CA GLN A 520 -16.46 -33.08 -32.99
C GLN A 520 -16.75 -33.44 -31.52
N GLU A 521 -15.94 -32.92 -30.60
CA GLU A 521 -16.12 -33.07 -29.16
C GLU A 521 -15.87 -31.75 -28.42
N MET A 522 -16.72 -31.47 -27.44
CA MET A 522 -16.73 -30.20 -26.70
C MET A 522 -16.96 -30.47 -25.22
N THR A 523 -16.09 -29.96 -24.34
CA THR A 523 -16.21 -30.16 -22.90
C THR A 523 -16.74 -28.90 -22.23
N VAL A 524 -17.80 -29.04 -21.43
CA VAL A 524 -18.38 -27.97 -20.61
C VAL A 524 -18.21 -28.30 -19.14
N VAL A 525 -17.76 -27.32 -18.36
CA VAL A 525 -17.67 -27.41 -16.90
C VAL A 525 -18.79 -26.57 -16.31
N PHE A 526 -19.65 -27.20 -15.51
CA PHE A 526 -20.66 -26.54 -14.70
C PHE A 526 -20.13 -26.40 -13.28
N GLN A 527 -20.18 -25.21 -12.70
CA GLN A 527 -19.61 -24.95 -11.38
C GLN A 527 -20.66 -24.32 -10.45
N LEU A 528 -20.89 -24.96 -9.31
CA LEU A 528 -21.70 -24.46 -8.21
C LEU A 528 -20.77 -23.85 -7.16
N THR A 529 -20.96 -22.58 -6.82
CA THR A 529 -20.12 -21.85 -5.86
C THR A 529 -21.00 -21.19 -4.81
N GLU A 530 -20.60 -21.30 -3.55
CA GLU A 530 -21.19 -20.53 -2.45
C GLU A 530 -20.67 -19.09 -2.46
N THR A 531 -21.57 -18.15 -2.21
CA THR A 531 -21.27 -16.73 -2.04
C THR A 531 -21.60 -16.33 -0.61
N ALA A 532 -20.88 -15.34 -0.09
CA ALA A 532 -21.02 -14.83 1.28
C ALA A 532 -20.72 -15.85 2.41
N THR A 533 -19.88 -16.84 2.14
CA THR A 533 -19.31 -17.75 3.16
C THR A 533 -17.81 -17.54 3.31
N CYS A 534 -17.28 -17.84 4.49
CA CYS A 534 -15.88 -17.59 4.84
C CYS A 534 -14.93 -18.59 4.16
N THR A 535 -15.40 -19.80 3.87
CA THR A 535 -14.64 -20.88 3.24
C THR A 535 -15.52 -21.59 2.21
N PRO A 536 -15.68 -21.04 0.99
CA PRO A 536 -16.52 -21.65 -0.04
C PRO A 536 -15.90 -22.98 -0.52
N LEU A 537 -16.76 -23.97 -0.76
CA LEU A 537 -16.44 -25.34 -1.16
C LEU A 537 -17.07 -25.66 -2.52
N PRO A 538 -16.57 -25.06 -3.62
CA PRO A 538 -17.21 -25.15 -4.93
C PRO A 538 -17.29 -26.60 -5.42
N GLN A 539 -18.41 -26.94 -6.05
CA GLN A 539 -18.63 -28.22 -6.72
C GLN A 539 -18.60 -28.06 -8.23
N GLN A 540 -18.14 -29.10 -8.93
CA GLN A 540 -18.08 -29.08 -10.39
C GLN A 540 -18.70 -30.34 -11.01
N ARG A 541 -19.30 -30.15 -12.17
CA ARG A 541 -19.77 -31.20 -13.06
C ARG A 541 -19.20 -30.96 -14.44
N THR A 542 -18.36 -31.87 -14.93
CA THR A 542 -17.81 -31.81 -16.29
C THR A 542 -18.51 -32.79 -17.20
N VAL A 543 -18.93 -32.32 -18.38
CA VAL A 543 -19.62 -33.11 -19.40
C VAL A 543 -18.92 -32.92 -20.74
N ARG A 544 -18.63 -34.01 -21.44
CA ARG A 544 -18.09 -33.99 -22.79
C ARG A 544 -19.23 -34.30 -23.77
N PHE A 545 -19.51 -33.38 -24.67
CA PHE A 545 -20.50 -33.56 -25.72
C PHE A 545 -19.81 -34.05 -26.99
N GLN A 546 -20.37 -35.09 -27.62
CA GLN A 546 -19.93 -35.59 -28.91
C GLN A 546 -20.99 -35.32 -29.96
N LEU A 547 -20.60 -34.67 -31.04
CA LEU A 547 -21.50 -34.39 -32.14
C LEU A 547 -21.64 -35.63 -33.04
N LEU A 548 -22.86 -36.09 -33.24
CA LEU A 548 -23.18 -37.17 -34.16
C LEU A 548 -23.85 -36.64 -35.44
N PRO A 549 -23.60 -37.27 -36.61
CA PRO A 549 -24.35 -36.99 -37.83
C PRO A 549 -25.87 -37.15 -37.62
N SER A 550 -26.65 -36.47 -38.45
CA SER A 550 -28.09 -36.71 -38.52
C SER A 550 -28.37 -38.19 -38.82
N ALA A 551 -29.41 -38.75 -38.20
CA ALA A 551 -29.82 -40.13 -38.49
C ALA A 551 -30.29 -40.20 -39.95
N ASP A 552 -29.67 -41.07 -40.73
CA ASP A 552 -30.03 -41.27 -42.12
C ASP A 552 -31.20 -42.26 -42.18
N THR A 553 -32.41 -41.73 -42.17
CA THR A 553 -33.64 -42.51 -41.90
C THR A 553 -34.29 -43.14 -43.12
N VAL A 554 -33.73 -42.98 -44.32
CA VAL A 554 -34.31 -43.52 -45.56
C VAL A 554 -33.31 -44.38 -46.30
N ALA A 555 -33.62 -45.68 -46.46
CA ALA A 555 -32.88 -46.56 -47.36
C ALA A 555 -32.98 -46.03 -48.79
N PHE A 556 -31.89 -45.52 -49.34
CA PHE A 556 -31.84 -45.04 -50.72
C PHE A 556 -31.90 -46.24 -51.68
N LEU A 557 -33.01 -46.39 -52.39
CA LEU A 557 -33.26 -47.42 -53.40
C LEU A 557 -33.36 -46.77 -54.77
N PRO A 558 -32.26 -46.72 -55.54
CA PRO A 558 -32.28 -46.19 -56.90
C PRO A 558 -33.12 -47.07 -57.84
N PRO A 559 -33.84 -46.48 -58.80
CA PRO A 559 -34.41 -47.25 -59.90
C PRO A 559 -33.30 -47.98 -60.67
N ASN A 560 -33.61 -49.16 -61.18
CA ASN A 560 -32.68 -50.05 -61.86
C ASN A 560 -33.10 -50.39 -63.30
N VAL A 561 -34.20 -49.83 -63.80
CA VAL A 561 -34.68 -50.00 -65.18
C VAL A 561 -35.16 -48.66 -65.73
N ILE A 562 -34.81 -48.36 -66.98
CA ILE A 562 -35.41 -47.28 -67.78
C ILE A 562 -35.87 -47.80 -69.15
N THR A 563 -36.94 -47.20 -69.68
CA THR A 563 -37.58 -47.52 -70.96
C THR A 563 -37.70 -46.25 -71.80
N PRO A 564 -36.64 -45.82 -72.52
CA PRO A 564 -36.63 -44.56 -73.27
C PRO A 564 -37.49 -44.63 -74.54
N ASN A 565 -38.82 -44.75 -74.39
CA ASN A 565 -39.80 -44.93 -75.46
C ASN A 565 -40.62 -43.66 -75.74
N GLY A 566 -40.46 -42.61 -74.93
CA GLY A 566 -41.11 -41.30 -75.10
C GLY A 566 -42.53 -41.22 -74.54
N ASP A 567 -42.96 -42.18 -73.71
CA ASP A 567 -44.28 -42.16 -73.08
C ASP A 567 -44.34 -41.30 -71.79
N GLY A 568 -43.21 -40.72 -71.39
CA GLY A 568 -43.07 -39.89 -70.20
C GLY A 568 -42.80 -40.68 -68.91
N LEU A 569 -42.79 -42.01 -68.95
CA LEU A 569 -42.60 -42.91 -67.81
C LEU A 569 -41.26 -43.64 -67.92
N ASN A 570 -40.40 -43.50 -66.90
CA ASN A 570 -39.07 -44.12 -66.85
C ASN A 570 -38.20 -43.86 -68.11
N ASP A 571 -38.46 -42.78 -68.84
CA ASP A 571 -37.72 -42.41 -70.05
C ASP A 571 -36.25 -42.04 -69.80
N ALA A 572 -35.92 -41.70 -68.56
CA ALA A 572 -34.58 -41.31 -68.17
C ALA A 572 -34.29 -41.69 -66.73
N PHE A 573 -33.02 -42.00 -66.48
CA PHE A 573 -32.51 -42.23 -65.15
C PHE A 573 -32.35 -40.89 -64.44
N THR A 574 -33.08 -40.75 -63.34
CA THR A 574 -33.06 -39.62 -62.42
C THR A 574 -33.10 -40.17 -61.00
N LEU A 575 -32.61 -39.41 -60.03
CA LEU A 575 -32.58 -39.83 -58.63
C LEU A 575 -33.18 -38.75 -57.71
N PRO A 576 -34.50 -38.49 -57.78
CA PRO A 576 -35.14 -37.44 -56.99
C PRO A 576 -35.09 -37.72 -55.48
N SER A 577 -34.98 -38.99 -55.08
CA SER A 577 -34.92 -39.46 -53.69
C SER A 577 -33.49 -39.56 -53.14
N LEU A 578 -32.50 -38.95 -53.79
CA LEU A 578 -31.15 -38.84 -53.24
C LEU A 578 -31.20 -38.26 -51.80
N PRO A 579 -30.37 -38.72 -50.85
CA PRO A 579 -30.25 -38.07 -49.55
C PRO A 579 -29.92 -36.58 -49.72
N PRO A 580 -30.60 -35.67 -49.00
CA PRO A 580 -30.40 -34.23 -49.15
C PRO A 580 -28.98 -33.82 -48.77
N ASP A 581 -28.55 -32.65 -49.25
CA ASP A 581 -27.28 -32.06 -48.83
C ASP A 581 -27.40 -31.54 -47.39
N PHE A 582 -26.42 -31.85 -46.54
CA PHE A 582 -26.41 -31.42 -45.13
C PHE A 582 -24.98 -31.35 -44.54
N CYS A 583 -24.58 -30.21 -43.96
CA CYS A 583 -23.19 -29.87 -43.59
C CYS A 583 -22.16 -30.19 -44.72
N GLU A 584 -21.20 -31.09 -44.46
CA GLU A 584 -20.16 -31.57 -45.39
C GLU A 584 -20.63 -32.70 -46.32
N GLN A 585 -21.84 -33.24 -46.13
CA GLN A 585 -22.43 -34.24 -47.03
C GLN A 585 -23.20 -33.52 -48.14
N ARG A 586 -22.52 -33.20 -49.24
CA ARG A 586 -23.14 -32.60 -50.44
C ARG A 586 -23.01 -33.53 -51.64
N PHE A 587 -23.99 -33.52 -52.54
CA PHE A 587 -23.89 -34.26 -53.80
C PHE A 587 -22.67 -33.78 -54.60
N ALA A 588 -21.76 -34.69 -54.94
CA ALA A 588 -20.54 -34.39 -55.67
C ALA A 588 -20.61 -34.77 -57.16
N GLY A 589 -21.55 -35.65 -57.54
CA GLY A 589 -21.77 -36.02 -58.93
C GLY A 589 -22.28 -37.44 -59.12
N VAL A 590 -22.70 -37.72 -60.36
CA VAL A 590 -23.04 -39.06 -60.86
C VAL A 590 -22.21 -39.38 -62.11
N ARG A 591 -21.80 -40.64 -62.23
CA ARG A 591 -21.16 -41.20 -63.44
C ARG A 591 -21.86 -42.49 -63.83
N ILE A 592 -21.96 -42.76 -65.12
CA ILE A 592 -22.59 -43.97 -65.68
C ILE A 592 -21.63 -44.62 -66.66
N PHE A 593 -21.50 -45.94 -66.56
CA PHE A 593 -20.54 -46.75 -67.29
C PHE A 593 -21.25 -47.88 -68.03
N THR A 594 -20.71 -48.27 -69.18
CA THR A 594 -21.08 -49.54 -69.85
C THR A 594 -20.66 -50.75 -69.02
N ARG A 595 -21.15 -51.95 -69.39
CA ARG A 595 -20.68 -53.24 -68.84
C ARG A 595 -19.16 -53.49 -68.97
N TRP A 596 -18.48 -52.76 -69.85
CA TRP A 596 -17.03 -52.88 -70.07
C TRP A 596 -16.23 -51.83 -69.30
N GLY A 597 -16.87 -51.01 -68.48
CA GLY A 597 -16.22 -49.98 -67.66
C GLY A 597 -15.99 -48.63 -68.36
N ASN A 598 -16.38 -48.48 -69.63
CA ASN A 598 -16.29 -47.20 -70.33
C ASN A 598 -17.35 -46.22 -69.81
N GLU A 599 -16.95 -45.01 -69.41
CA GLU A 599 -17.86 -43.94 -68.99
C GLU A 599 -18.67 -43.43 -70.20
N VAL A 600 -19.99 -43.36 -70.04
CA VAL A 600 -20.93 -42.90 -71.09
C VAL A 600 -21.73 -41.68 -70.67
N TYR A 601 -21.69 -41.31 -69.39
CA TYR A 601 -22.32 -40.10 -68.87
C TYR A 601 -21.66 -39.67 -67.56
N HIS A 602 -21.53 -38.36 -67.37
CA HIS A 602 -21.23 -37.78 -66.07
C HIS A 602 -22.04 -36.50 -65.87
N SER A 603 -22.39 -36.20 -64.62
CA SER A 603 -22.99 -34.93 -64.25
C SER A 603 -22.61 -34.55 -62.82
N PRO A 604 -22.14 -33.31 -62.56
CA PRO A 604 -22.01 -32.77 -61.21
C PRO A 604 -23.37 -32.33 -60.64
N GLU A 605 -24.40 -32.21 -61.48
CA GLU A 605 -25.70 -31.69 -61.09
C GLU A 605 -26.57 -32.76 -60.44
N ARG A 606 -27.14 -32.45 -59.28
CA ARG A 606 -28.05 -33.32 -58.54
C ARG A 606 -29.35 -33.61 -59.30
N THR A 607 -29.75 -32.69 -60.16
CA THR A 607 -30.94 -32.75 -61.01
C THR A 607 -30.70 -33.46 -62.35
N PHE A 608 -29.60 -34.23 -62.47
CA PHE A 608 -29.25 -34.91 -63.70
C PHE A 608 -30.41 -35.75 -64.27
N ARG A 609 -30.40 -35.90 -65.59
CA ARG A 609 -31.36 -36.71 -66.33
C ARG A 609 -30.63 -37.43 -67.45
N TRP A 610 -30.56 -38.75 -67.38
CA TRP A 610 -29.86 -39.55 -68.39
C TRP A 610 -30.83 -40.47 -69.16
N PRO A 611 -31.12 -40.20 -70.45
CA PRO A 611 -32.07 -40.97 -71.25
C PRO A 611 -31.51 -42.30 -71.80
N GLY A 612 -30.31 -42.72 -71.38
CA GLY A 612 -29.58 -43.84 -71.98
C GLY A 612 -28.69 -43.43 -73.16
N ALA A 613 -27.76 -44.30 -73.54
CA ALA A 613 -26.76 -44.05 -74.61
C ALA A 613 -27.19 -44.57 -75.99
N GLY A 614 -28.50 -44.70 -76.25
CA GLY A 614 -29.03 -45.17 -77.54
C GLY A 614 -28.86 -46.67 -77.81
N THR A 615 -28.27 -47.45 -76.90
CA THR A 615 -28.17 -48.91 -76.97
C THR A 615 -28.82 -49.55 -75.74
N ALA A 616 -29.66 -50.56 -75.97
CA ALA A 616 -30.24 -51.37 -74.90
C ALA A 616 -29.15 -52.23 -74.23
N GLY A 617 -29.33 -52.50 -72.94
CA GLY A 617 -28.41 -53.33 -72.15
C GLY A 617 -28.15 -52.80 -70.76
N THR A 618 -27.25 -53.47 -70.04
CA THR A 618 -26.91 -53.15 -68.65
C THR A 618 -25.77 -52.13 -68.55
N TYR A 619 -26.00 -51.12 -67.73
CA TYR A 619 -25.06 -50.07 -67.33
C TYR A 619 -24.86 -50.08 -65.82
N TYR A 620 -23.85 -49.37 -65.36
CA TYR A 620 -23.55 -49.21 -63.94
C TYR A 620 -23.43 -47.74 -63.60
N TYR A 621 -24.00 -47.30 -62.48
CA TYR A 621 -23.87 -45.93 -62.01
C TYR A 621 -23.00 -45.85 -60.75
N LEU A 622 -22.36 -44.69 -60.57
CA LEU A 622 -21.65 -44.30 -59.36
C LEU A 622 -22.08 -42.88 -58.99
N VAL A 623 -22.79 -42.74 -57.86
CA VAL A 623 -23.10 -41.46 -57.24
C VAL A 623 -22.12 -41.22 -56.10
N THR A 624 -21.57 -40.01 -56.02
CA THR A 624 -20.59 -39.61 -55.00
C THR A 624 -21.06 -38.38 -54.24
N TYR A 625 -20.73 -38.32 -52.95
CA TYR A 625 -20.89 -37.14 -52.08
C TYR A 625 -19.53 -36.63 -51.61
N THR A 626 -19.45 -35.35 -51.23
CA THR A 626 -18.22 -34.66 -50.80
C THR A 626 -17.58 -35.26 -49.54
N ASN A 627 -18.36 -35.88 -48.67
CA ASN A 627 -17.88 -36.61 -47.49
C ASN A 627 -17.35 -38.03 -47.81
N GLY A 628 -17.21 -38.37 -49.09
CA GLY A 628 -16.70 -39.67 -49.56
C GLY A 628 -17.75 -40.78 -49.65
N ARG A 629 -19.02 -40.52 -49.27
CA ARG A 629 -20.12 -41.49 -49.41
C ARG A 629 -20.39 -41.79 -50.89
N LYS A 630 -20.58 -43.07 -51.21
CA LYS A 630 -20.80 -43.55 -52.58
C LYS A 630 -22.01 -44.47 -52.67
N TYR A 631 -22.78 -44.33 -53.73
CA TYR A 631 -23.81 -45.30 -54.13
C TYR A 631 -23.46 -45.87 -55.49
N LYS A 632 -23.51 -47.20 -55.61
CA LYS A 632 -23.26 -47.89 -56.86
C LYS A 632 -24.34 -48.93 -57.11
N GLY A 633 -24.67 -49.16 -58.36
CA GLY A 633 -25.64 -50.16 -58.77
C GLY A 633 -25.63 -50.37 -60.27
N TRP A 634 -26.50 -51.27 -60.71
CA TRP A 634 -26.75 -51.52 -62.12
C TRP A 634 -28.05 -50.83 -62.56
N LEU A 635 -28.14 -50.59 -63.86
CA LEU A 635 -29.27 -49.96 -64.51
C LEU A 635 -29.46 -50.63 -65.87
N GLU A 636 -30.64 -51.17 -66.12
CA GLU A 636 -30.99 -51.81 -67.39
C GLU A 636 -31.76 -50.82 -68.28
N VAL A 637 -31.30 -50.66 -69.51
CA VAL A 637 -31.98 -49.87 -70.54
C VAL A 637 -32.70 -50.82 -71.47
N LEU A 638 -34.03 -50.79 -71.42
CA LEU A 638 -34.91 -51.54 -72.31
C LEU A 638 -35.38 -50.60 -73.43
N LYS A 639 -35.42 -51.09 -74.67
CA LYS A 639 -35.87 -50.34 -75.83
C LYS A 639 -37.08 -50.98 -76.47
#